data_AF-A0A7C3Q5E4-F1
#
_entry.id   AF-A0A7C3Q5E4-F1
#
_cell.length_a   1.000
_cell.length_b   1.000
_cell.length_c   1.000
_cell.angle_alpha   90.00
_cell.angle_beta   90.00
_cell.angle_gamma   90.00
#
_symmetry.space_group_name_H-M   'P 1'
#
loop_
_entity.id
_entity.type
_entity.pdbx_description
1 polymer ?
#
loop_
_entity_poly.entity_id
_entity_poly.type
_entity_poly.pdbx_seq_one_letter_code
_entity_poly.pdbx_strand_id
1 'polypeptide(L)'
;MRNRTDLEEQELGHTIWTIVQLFYRSYTVFKELFESYERKVLEYSEEVGIPREHLRLKPAELGGLLDFKSLEDLRDGYIHDLKDLCHLVFRGHNSTDLLDRYVSDIFHEISILKEEHYSVKVYAPLWERDHNEVELKLILDEAHALFPQKLKQILYLYERAKSRLEAQLASFTGYRLFIRSLYLHRNDFVAQAYPDGLDQFYRFMYSAGAVEGYCEVARSFLSSGFWEEAAEVLREVEKARERDARVACPSPEVALRIEELLRDARIQLRRLEEVAGVGRPGEGDLRRPLLGAEQSSKGGV
;
A
#
# COMPACT_ATOMS: atom_id res chain seq x y z
N MET A 1 -11.52 -20.49 24.49
CA MET A 1 -11.94 -19.12 24.85
C MET A 1 -10.85 -18.19 24.36
N ARG A 2 -11.06 -17.42 23.29
CA ARG A 2 -10.15 -16.33 22.93
C ARG A 2 -10.30 -15.24 23.99
N ASN A 3 -9.21 -14.68 24.50
CA ASN A 3 -9.29 -13.62 25.49
C ASN A 3 -9.84 -12.36 24.82
N ARG A 4 -10.63 -11.56 25.55
CA ARG A 4 -11.17 -10.28 25.06
C ARG A 4 -10.07 -9.35 24.52
N THR A 5 -8.91 -9.38 25.15
CA THR A 5 -7.71 -8.65 24.73
C THR A 5 -7.20 -9.07 23.35
N ASP A 6 -7.31 -10.36 22.99
CA ASP A 6 -6.89 -10.85 21.65
C ASP A 6 -7.82 -10.34 20.55
N LEU A 7 -9.11 -10.12 20.86
CA LEU A 7 -10.09 -9.57 19.92
C LEU A 7 -9.85 -8.08 19.69
N GLU A 8 -9.63 -7.31 20.76
CA GLU A 8 -9.31 -5.88 20.69
C GLU A 8 -8.00 -5.63 19.91
N GLU A 9 -6.98 -6.49 20.08
CA GLU A 9 -5.73 -6.42 19.31
C GLU A 9 -5.93 -6.75 17.81
N GLN A 10 -6.78 -7.74 17.49
CA GLN A 10 -7.11 -8.09 16.10
C GLN A 10 -7.88 -6.97 15.39
N GLU A 11 -8.87 -6.38 16.07
CA GLU A 11 -9.65 -5.25 15.55
C GLU A 11 -8.76 -4.03 15.30
N LEU A 12 -7.86 -3.70 16.23
CA LEU A 12 -6.91 -2.62 16.05
C LEU A 12 -5.93 -2.92 14.90
N GLY A 13 -5.40 -4.15 14.82
CA GLY A 13 -4.53 -4.56 13.73
C GLY A 13 -5.20 -4.47 12.35
N HIS A 14 -6.48 -4.84 12.26
CA HIS A 14 -7.29 -4.67 11.05
C HIS A 14 -7.50 -3.19 10.71
N THR A 15 -7.78 -2.36 11.71
CA THR A 15 -7.97 -0.93 11.54
C THR A 15 -6.69 -0.26 11.02
N ILE A 16 -5.53 -0.55 11.62
CA ILE A 16 -4.22 -0.05 11.19
C ILE A 16 -3.91 -0.49 9.76
N TRP A 17 -4.15 -1.76 9.43
CA TRP A 17 -4.01 -2.26 8.07
C TRP A 17 -4.85 -1.46 7.07
N THR A 18 -6.12 -1.23 7.40
CA THR A 18 -7.06 -0.51 6.54
C THR A 18 -6.60 0.95 6.35
N ILE A 19 -6.12 1.61 7.41
CA ILE A 19 -5.56 2.97 7.32
C ILE A 19 -4.37 3.00 6.36
N VAL A 20 -3.41 2.08 6.51
CA VAL A 20 -2.22 2.03 5.64
C VAL A 20 -2.64 1.76 4.19
N GLN A 21 -3.54 0.80 3.97
CA GLN A 21 -4.03 0.48 2.63
C GLN A 21 -4.73 1.67 1.97
N LEU A 22 -5.69 2.29 2.65
CA LEU A 22 -6.43 3.43 2.12
C LEU A 22 -5.49 4.61 1.84
N PHE A 23 -4.55 4.90 2.75
CA PHE A 23 -3.61 6.00 2.59
C PHE A 23 -2.75 5.86 1.32
N TYR A 24 -2.09 4.71 1.12
CA TYR A 24 -1.21 4.55 -0.05
C TYR A 24 -1.99 4.43 -1.36
N ARG A 25 -3.18 3.83 -1.34
CA ARG A 25 -4.05 3.78 -2.52
C ARG A 25 -4.55 5.17 -2.90
N SER A 26 -5.05 5.94 -1.93
CA SER A 26 -5.54 7.30 -2.19
C SER A 26 -4.42 8.22 -2.67
N TYR A 27 -3.23 8.08 -2.09
CA TYR A 27 -2.07 8.85 -2.50
C TYR A 27 -1.63 8.52 -3.92
N THR A 28 -1.64 7.23 -4.31
CA THR A 28 -1.34 6.79 -5.69
C THR A 28 -2.34 7.39 -6.68
N VAL A 29 -3.64 7.25 -6.41
CA VAL A 29 -4.71 7.83 -7.24
C VAL A 29 -4.56 9.35 -7.35
N PHE A 30 -4.26 10.03 -6.25
CA PHE A 30 -4.05 11.47 -6.27
C PHE A 30 -2.83 11.88 -7.09
N LYS A 31 -1.71 11.14 -7.00
CA LYS A 31 -0.52 11.42 -7.82
C LYS A 31 -0.81 11.29 -9.31
N GLU A 32 -1.52 10.24 -9.72
CA GLU A 32 -1.93 10.07 -11.12
C GLU A 32 -2.80 11.23 -11.61
N LEU A 33 -3.74 11.68 -10.77
CA LEU A 33 -4.58 12.85 -11.05
C LEU A 33 -3.76 14.13 -11.15
N PHE A 34 -2.82 14.35 -10.23
CA PHE A 34 -1.92 15.50 -10.23
C PHE A 34 -1.04 15.52 -11.49
N GLU A 35 -0.41 14.39 -11.82
CA GLU A 35 0.45 14.25 -13.00
C GLU A 35 -0.35 14.42 -14.30
N SER A 36 -1.58 13.88 -14.36
CA SER A 36 -2.46 14.10 -15.51
C SER A 36 -2.87 15.57 -15.65
N TYR A 37 -3.12 16.27 -14.55
CA TYR A 37 -3.42 17.70 -14.58
C TYR A 37 -2.23 18.49 -15.11
N GLU A 38 -1.04 18.26 -14.55
CA GLU A 38 0.19 18.96 -14.94
C GLU A 38 0.51 18.73 -16.42
N ARG A 39 0.39 17.48 -16.89
CA ARG A 39 0.57 17.13 -18.30
C ARG A 39 -0.38 17.91 -19.21
N LYS A 40 -1.69 17.91 -18.93
CA LYS A 40 -2.68 18.63 -19.74
C LYS A 40 -2.42 20.14 -19.76
N VAL A 41 -2.05 20.73 -18.63
CA VAL A 41 -1.72 22.17 -18.56
C VAL A 41 -0.50 22.49 -19.43
N LEU A 42 0.52 21.63 -19.43
CA LEU A 42 1.70 21.79 -20.28
C LEU A 42 1.35 21.63 -21.76
N GLU A 43 0.55 20.62 -22.12
CA GLU A 43 0.06 20.42 -23.49
C GLU A 43 -0.64 21.67 -24.02
N TYR A 44 -1.59 22.24 -23.27
CA TYR A 44 -2.25 23.50 -23.67
C TYR A 44 -1.29 24.69 -23.74
N SER A 45 -0.33 24.78 -22.82
CA SER A 45 0.68 25.85 -22.82
C SER A 45 1.55 25.79 -24.07
N GLU A 46 1.93 24.59 -24.51
CA GLU A 46 2.71 24.34 -25.73
C GLU A 46 1.90 24.59 -26.99
N GLU A 47 0.65 24.11 -27.07
CA GLU A 47 -0.23 24.27 -28.23
C GLU A 47 -0.52 25.74 -28.56
N VAL A 48 -0.73 26.57 -27.53
CA VAL A 48 -1.06 27.99 -27.69
C VAL A 48 0.18 28.89 -27.65
N GLY A 49 1.33 28.34 -27.23
CA GLY A 49 2.58 29.10 -27.07
C GLY A 49 2.52 30.16 -25.96
N ILE A 50 1.62 29.98 -24.99
CA ILE A 50 1.43 30.89 -23.85
C ILE A 50 1.99 30.22 -22.60
N PRO A 51 2.86 30.90 -21.82
CA PRO A 51 3.35 30.37 -20.56
C PRO A 51 2.20 30.05 -19.59
N ARG A 52 2.32 28.96 -18.83
CA ARG A 52 1.33 28.49 -17.84
C ARG A 52 0.69 29.61 -17.02
N GLU A 53 1.48 30.55 -16.53
CA GLU A 53 1.05 31.65 -15.65
C GLU A 53 0.01 32.57 -16.31
N HIS A 54 0.08 32.68 -17.63
CA HIS A 54 -0.77 33.51 -18.47
C HIS A 54 -1.83 32.70 -19.23
N LEU A 55 -1.83 31.38 -19.10
CA LEU A 55 -2.81 30.51 -19.74
C LEU A 55 -4.21 30.80 -19.18
N ARG A 56 -5.17 31.04 -20.08
CA ARG A 56 -6.58 31.27 -19.76
C ARG A 56 -7.43 30.41 -20.68
N LEU A 57 -7.84 29.27 -20.14
CA LEU A 57 -8.63 28.25 -20.78
C LEU A 57 -10.12 28.59 -20.75
N LYS A 58 -10.84 28.12 -21.77
CA LYS A 58 -12.31 28.17 -21.83
C LYS A 58 -12.93 27.19 -20.84
N PRO A 59 -14.24 27.31 -20.52
CA PRO A 59 -14.92 26.43 -19.57
C PRO A 59 -14.70 24.93 -19.83
N ALA A 60 -14.84 24.49 -21.09
CA ALA A 60 -14.69 23.09 -21.47
C ALA A 60 -13.26 22.57 -21.28
N GLU A 61 -12.25 23.39 -21.62
CA GLU A 61 -10.83 23.06 -21.49
C GLU A 61 -10.43 23.01 -20.02
N LEU A 62 -10.82 24.02 -19.23
CA LEU A 62 -10.54 24.12 -17.80
C LEU A 62 -11.21 23.00 -17.01
N GLY A 63 -12.50 22.75 -17.28
CA GLY A 63 -13.24 21.63 -16.69
C GLY A 63 -12.68 20.27 -17.11
N GLY A 64 -12.03 20.18 -18.27
CA GLY A 64 -11.37 18.98 -18.77
C GLY A 64 -9.99 18.70 -18.15
N LEU A 65 -9.39 19.65 -17.43
CA LEU A 65 -8.09 19.44 -16.78
C LEU A 65 -8.16 18.36 -15.70
N LEU A 66 -9.25 18.34 -14.93
CA LEU A 66 -9.49 17.39 -13.84
C LEU A 66 -10.67 16.49 -14.17
N ASP A 67 -10.55 15.20 -13.86
CA ASP A 67 -11.69 14.29 -13.91
C ASP A 67 -12.49 14.36 -12.61
N PHE A 68 -13.73 14.86 -12.71
CA PHE A 68 -14.64 14.99 -11.57
C PHE A 68 -14.90 13.64 -10.91
N LYS A 69 -15.02 12.56 -11.70
CA LYS A 69 -15.35 11.25 -11.14
C LYS A 69 -14.19 10.71 -10.31
N SER A 70 -12.96 10.84 -10.81
CA SER A 70 -11.75 10.51 -10.05
C SER A 70 -11.62 11.32 -8.76
N LEU A 71 -11.97 12.62 -8.76
CA LEU A 71 -11.99 13.43 -7.52
C LEU A 71 -13.03 12.96 -6.52
N GLU A 72 -14.23 12.60 -7.00
CA GLU A 72 -15.29 12.04 -6.17
C GLU A 72 -14.88 10.70 -5.56
N ASP A 73 -14.39 9.77 -6.38
CA ASP A 73 -13.94 8.45 -5.93
C ASP A 73 -12.76 8.56 -4.96
N LEU A 74 -11.84 9.52 -5.17
CA LEU A 74 -10.77 9.81 -4.23
C LEU A 74 -11.31 10.29 -2.87
N ARG A 75 -12.23 11.26 -2.88
CA ARG A 75 -12.78 11.86 -1.65
C ARG A 75 -13.64 10.86 -0.88
N ASP A 76 -14.63 10.29 -1.57
CA ASP A 76 -15.73 9.55 -0.97
C ASP A 76 -15.42 8.04 -0.89
N GLY A 77 -14.58 7.52 -1.79
CA GLY A 77 -14.19 6.10 -1.81
C GLY A 77 -12.94 5.76 -0.98
N TYR A 78 -12.08 6.73 -0.69
CA TYR A 78 -10.86 6.50 0.11
C TYR A 78 -10.72 7.43 1.30
N ILE A 79 -10.71 8.75 1.07
CA ILE A 79 -10.29 9.71 2.10
C ILE A 79 -11.32 9.87 3.21
N HIS A 80 -12.61 9.75 2.90
CA HIS A 80 -13.68 9.80 3.90
C HIS A 80 -13.46 8.75 5.00
N ASP A 81 -13.34 7.48 4.60
CA ASP A 81 -13.16 6.37 5.54
C ASP A 81 -11.79 6.44 6.22
N LEU A 82 -10.74 6.80 5.46
CA LEU A 82 -9.41 6.98 6.03
C LEU A 82 -9.40 8.03 7.14
N LYS A 83 -10.10 9.16 6.95
CA LYS A 83 -10.26 10.21 7.96
C LYS A 83 -10.90 9.64 9.22
N ASP A 84 -12.03 8.96 9.09
CA ASP A 84 -12.77 8.46 10.25
C ASP A 84 -11.99 7.36 11.01
N LEU A 85 -11.25 6.50 10.30
CA LEU A 85 -10.35 5.52 10.92
C LEU A 85 -9.16 6.19 11.62
N CYS A 86 -8.58 7.24 11.02
CA CYS A 86 -7.54 8.02 11.68
C CYS A 86 -8.05 8.71 12.94
N HIS A 87 -9.30 9.21 12.93
CA HIS A 87 -9.94 9.80 14.12
C HIS A 87 -10.06 8.78 15.24
N LEU A 88 -10.39 7.53 14.91
CA LEU A 88 -10.52 6.44 15.87
C LEU A 88 -9.17 6.03 16.49
N VAL A 89 -8.11 5.94 15.67
CA VAL A 89 -6.82 5.39 16.12
C VAL A 89 -5.90 6.44 16.73
N PHE A 90 -5.92 7.68 16.21
CA PHE A 90 -4.90 8.68 16.50
C PHE A 90 -5.39 9.88 17.33
N ARG A 91 -6.65 9.87 17.78
CA ARG A 91 -7.16 10.85 18.76
C ARG A 91 -7.24 10.24 20.15
N GLY A 92 -6.51 10.85 21.08
CA GLY A 92 -6.66 10.62 22.51
C GLY A 92 -7.56 11.69 23.15
N HIS A 93 -7.85 11.51 24.44
CA HIS A 93 -8.69 12.45 25.20
C HIS A 93 -8.16 13.89 25.16
N ASN A 94 -6.83 14.07 25.13
CA ASN A 94 -6.15 15.39 25.17
C ASN A 94 -5.04 15.55 24.13
N SER A 95 -4.98 14.69 23.11
CA SER A 95 -3.94 14.76 22.08
C SER A 95 -4.47 14.26 20.73
N THR A 96 -3.96 14.85 19.66
CA THR A 96 -4.27 14.44 18.28
C THR A 96 -2.95 14.27 17.55
N ASP A 97 -2.70 13.08 17.00
CA ASP A 97 -1.54 12.87 16.14
C ASP A 97 -1.64 13.76 14.90
N LEU A 98 -0.50 14.21 14.38
CA LEU A 98 -0.48 15.01 13.16
C LEU A 98 -1.01 14.24 11.94
N LEU A 99 -0.93 12.91 11.92
CA LEU A 99 -1.48 12.11 10.83
C LEU A 99 -2.99 12.32 10.66
N ASP A 100 -3.73 12.30 11.77
CA ASP A 100 -5.17 12.59 11.81
C ASP A 100 -5.50 13.96 11.21
N ARG A 101 -4.71 14.96 11.61
CA ARG A 101 -4.86 16.32 11.14
C ARG A 101 -4.58 16.41 9.64
N TYR A 102 -3.47 15.87 9.15
CA TYR A 102 -3.13 15.93 7.73
C TYR A 102 -4.15 15.22 6.86
N VAL A 103 -4.65 14.06 7.28
CA VAL A 103 -5.70 13.34 6.55
C VAL A 103 -7.01 14.15 6.52
N SER A 104 -7.37 14.80 7.64
CA SER A 104 -8.54 15.69 7.69
C SER A 104 -8.37 16.89 6.77
N ASP A 105 -7.19 17.51 6.76
CA ASP A 105 -6.87 18.64 5.89
C ASP A 105 -6.93 18.21 4.41
N ILE A 106 -6.41 17.02 4.04
CA ILE A 106 -6.53 16.46 2.67
C ILE A 106 -8.00 16.33 2.27
N PHE A 107 -8.86 15.79 3.15
CA PHE A 107 -10.30 15.68 2.89
C PHE A 107 -10.94 17.04 2.60
N HIS A 108 -10.60 18.06 3.39
CA HIS A 108 -11.12 19.41 3.21
C HIS A 108 -10.65 20.04 1.91
N GLU A 109 -9.35 19.93 1.59
CA GLU A 109 -8.80 20.49 0.36
C GLU A 109 -9.37 19.83 -0.91
N ILE A 110 -9.59 18.51 -0.88
CA ILE A 110 -10.27 17.80 -1.99
C ILE A 110 -11.73 18.22 -2.09
N SER A 111 -12.42 18.45 -0.96
CA SER A 111 -13.81 18.91 -0.95
C SER A 111 -13.95 20.27 -1.64
N ILE A 112 -13.06 21.21 -1.31
CA ILE A 112 -13.02 22.53 -1.93
C ILE A 112 -12.72 22.40 -3.44
N LEU A 113 -11.70 21.62 -3.80
CA LEU A 113 -11.36 21.41 -5.22
C LEU A 113 -12.52 20.82 -6.02
N LYS A 114 -13.28 19.89 -5.43
CA LYS A 114 -14.46 19.27 -6.06
C LYS A 114 -15.59 20.28 -6.27
N GLU A 115 -15.84 21.14 -5.29
CA GLU A 115 -16.84 22.20 -5.37
C GLU A 115 -16.50 23.21 -6.48
N GLU A 116 -15.25 23.67 -6.51
CA GLU A 116 -14.78 24.60 -7.55
C GLU A 116 -14.81 23.97 -8.95
N HIS A 117 -14.42 22.69 -9.06
CA HIS A 117 -14.53 21.96 -10.32
C HIS A 117 -15.97 21.83 -10.80
N TYR A 118 -16.90 21.55 -9.87
CA TYR A 118 -18.33 21.53 -10.18
C TYR A 118 -18.81 22.90 -10.71
N SER A 119 -18.38 24.00 -10.10
CA SER A 119 -18.72 25.35 -10.55
C SER A 119 -18.27 25.61 -11.99
N VAL A 120 -17.04 25.23 -12.35
CA VAL A 120 -16.54 25.33 -13.72
C VAL A 120 -17.33 24.43 -14.67
N LYS A 121 -17.63 23.19 -14.27
CA LYS A 121 -18.28 22.22 -15.16
C LYS A 121 -19.77 22.51 -15.39
N VAL A 122 -20.46 23.08 -14.41
CA VAL A 122 -21.92 23.25 -14.41
C VAL A 122 -22.35 24.70 -14.64
N TYR A 123 -21.76 25.66 -13.92
CA TYR A 123 -22.21 27.06 -13.98
C TYR A 123 -21.54 27.85 -15.10
N ALA A 124 -20.24 27.64 -15.37
CA ALA A 124 -19.56 28.40 -16.43
C ALA A 124 -20.21 28.22 -17.82
N PRO A 125 -20.62 27.01 -18.26
CA PRO A 125 -21.36 26.86 -19.53
C PRO A 125 -22.72 27.58 -19.55
N LEU A 126 -23.39 27.69 -18.39
CA LEU A 126 -24.66 28.41 -18.29
C LEU A 126 -24.44 29.93 -18.46
N TRP A 127 -23.42 30.48 -17.82
CA TRP A 127 -23.06 31.89 -17.96
C TRP A 127 -22.55 32.25 -19.35
N GLU A 128 -21.82 31.34 -20.00
CA GLU A 128 -21.44 31.47 -21.40
C GLU A 128 -22.67 31.53 -22.31
N ARG A 129 -23.64 30.62 -22.14
CA ARG A 129 -24.89 30.63 -22.89
C ARG A 129 -25.70 31.89 -22.66
N ASP A 130 -25.77 32.37 -21.42
CA ASP A 130 -26.58 33.53 -21.03
C ASP A 130 -25.84 34.87 -21.28
N HIS A 131 -24.64 34.83 -21.88
CA HIS A 131 -23.79 35.99 -22.21
C HIS A 131 -23.46 36.85 -20.98
N ASN A 132 -23.35 36.23 -19.80
CA ASN A 132 -22.98 36.89 -18.56
C ASN A 132 -21.45 36.86 -18.38
N GLU A 133 -20.78 37.75 -19.11
CA GLU A 133 -19.31 37.81 -19.18
C GLU A 133 -18.63 38.05 -17.82
N VAL A 134 -19.29 38.80 -16.92
CA VAL A 134 -18.73 39.16 -15.61
C VAL A 134 -18.63 37.92 -14.72
N GLU A 135 -19.73 37.19 -14.55
CA GLU A 135 -19.77 35.97 -13.73
C GLU A 135 -18.92 34.85 -14.35
N LEU A 136 -18.96 34.72 -15.68
CA LEU A 136 -18.12 33.75 -16.39
C LEU A 136 -16.64 34.00 -16.11
N LYS A 137 -16.19 35.26 -16.26
CA LYS A 137 -14.80 35.62 -16.01
C LYS A 137 -14.41 35.37 -14.56
N LEU A 138 -15.27 35.71 -13.60
CA LEU A 138 -15.00 35.52 -12.17
C LEU A 138 -14.74 34.05 -11.84
N ILE A 139 -15.64 33.14 -12.24
CA ILE A 139 -15.49 31.70 -11.98
C ILE A 139 -14.23 31.14 -12.66
N LEU A 140 -13.95 31.56 -13.90
CA LEU A 140 -12.76 31.08 -14.61
C LEU A 140 -11.47 31.60 -13.97
N ASP A 141 -11.36 32.89 -13.66
CA ASP A 141 -10.16 33.46 -13.04
C ASP A 141 -9.89 32.85 -11.66
N GLU A 142 -10.94 32.63 -10.85
CA GLU A 142 -10.84 31.94 -9.56
C GLU A 142 -10.34 30.51 -9.71
N ALA A 143 -10.93 29.72 -10.62
CA ALA A 143 -10.53 28.34 -10.84
C ALA A 143 -9.09 28.22 -11.39
N HIS A 144 -8.66 29.11 -12.29
CA HIS A 144 -7.27 29.14 -12.80
C HIS A 144 -6.25 29.38 -11.68
N ALA A 145 -6.59 30.21 -10.68
CA ALA A 145 -5.73 30.43 -9.53
C ALA A 145 -5.79 29.27 -8.53
N LEU A 146 -7.00 28.78 -8.25
CA LEU A 146 -7.27 27.86 -7.17
C LEU A 146 -6.84 26.42 -7.47
N PHE A 147 -7.13 25.87 -8.66
CA PHE A 147 -6.79 24.49 -9.01
C PHE A 147 -5.31 24.15 -8.77
N PRO A 148 -4.33 24.88 -9.35
CA PRO A 148 -2.93 24.55 -9.15
C PRO A 148 -2.47 24.73 -7.69
N GLN A 149 -3.05 25.71 -6.97
CA GLN A 149 -2.77 25.91 -5.56
C GLN A 149 -3.24 24.73 -4.71
N LYS A 150 -4.50 24.31 -4.88
CA LYS A 150 -5.10 23.20 -4.13
C LYS A 150 -4.41 21.88 -4.42
N LEU A 151 -4.12 21.59 -5.68
CA LEU A 151 -3.39 20.38 -6.07
C LEU A 151 -2.00 20.32 -5.41
N LYS A 152 -1.23 21.40 -5.44
CA LYS A 152 0.07 21.46 -4.77
C LYS A 152 -0.05 21.34 -3.25
N GLN A 153 -1.07 21.94 -2.66
CA GLN A 153 -1.33 21.84 -1.22
C GLN A 153 -1.69 20.41 -0.81
N ILE A 154 -2.55 19.74 -1.56
CA ILE A 154 -2.92 18.34 -1.30
C ILE A 154 -1.69 17.43 -1.44
N LEU A 155 -0.87 17.62 -2.49
CA LEU A 155 0.39 16.87 -2.65
C LEU A 155 1.30 17.06 -1.45
N TYR A 156 1.51 18.31 -1.03
CA TYR A 156 2.30 18.62 0.16
C TYR A 156 1.75 17.92 1.41
N LEU A 157 0.44 17.97 1.65
CA LEU A 157 -0.19 17.32 2.79
C LEU A 157 0.00 15.79 2.76
N TYR A 158 -0.12 15.17 1.59
CA TYR A 158 0.19 13.74 1.42
C TYR A 158 1.64 13.41 1.79
N GLU A 159 2.62 14.19 1.35
CA GLU A 159 4.04 13.94 1.71
C GLU A 159 4.27 14.03 3.22
N ARG A 160 3.61 15.00 3.89
CA ARG A 160 3.71 15.17 5.34
C ARG A 160 3.01 14.04 6.09
N ALA A 161 1.83 13.63 5.62
CA ALA A 161 1.09 12.49 6.15
C ALA A 161 1.88 11.19 5.98
N LYS A 162 2.48 10.97 4.79
CA LYS A 162 3.32 9.80 4.49
C LYS A 162 4.51 9.73 5.44
N SER A 163 5.26 10.82 5.57
CA SER A 163 6.38 10.90 6.50
C SER A 163 5.96 10.62 7.95
N ARG A 164 4.78 11.11 8.36
CA ARG A 164 4.26 10.84 9.71
C ARG A 164 3.84 9.39 9.90
N LEU A 165 3.17 8.80 8.90
CA LEU A 165 2.76 7.40 8.92
C LEU A 165 3.96 6.47 8.96
N GLU A 166 4.99 6.72 8.13
CA GLU A 166 6.26 5.99 8.13
C GLU A 166 6.90 5.98 9.52
N ALA A 167 6.92 7.12 10.21
CA ALA A 167 7.45 7.23 11.57
C ALA A 167 6.65 6.44 12.62
N GLN A 168 5.38 6.10 12.34
CA GLN A 168 4.54 5.30 13.23
C GLN A 168 4.67 3.79 12.97
N LEU A 169 5.16 3.38 11.80
CA LEU A 169 5.16 1.96 11.38
C LEU A 169 5.88 1.03 12.36
N ALA A 170 6.97 1.47 12.99
CA ALA A 170 7.70 0.70 14.00
C ALA A 170 6.82 0.33 15.23
N SER A 171 5.87 1.20 15.59
CA SER A 171 4.94 0.95 16.69
C SER A 171 3.88 -0.11 16.35
N PHE A 172 3.73 -0.48 15.07
CA PHE A 172 2.73 -1.43 14.61
C PHE A 172 3.26 -2.86 14.46
N THR A 173 4.54 -3.10 14.78
CA THR A 173 5.20 -4.41 14.64
C THR A 173 4.56 -5.53 15.46
N GLY A 174 3.86 -5.19 16.56
CA GLY A 174 3.14 -6.15 17.40
C GLY A 174 1.87 -6.72 16.77
N TYR A 175 1.25 -6.01 15.82
CA TYR A 175 -0.05 -6.41 15.27
C TYR A 175 0.12 -7.47 14.17
N ARG A 176 -0.07 -8.75 14.55
CA ARG A 176 0.14 -9.90 13.66
C ARG A 176 -0.68 -9.85 12.36
N LEU A 177 -1.90 -9.33 12.42
CA LEU A 177 -2.75 -9.20 11.24
C LEU A 177 -2.15 -8.18 10.27
N PHE A 178 -1.72 -7.03 10.76
CA PHE A 178 -1.11 -5.97 9.95
C PHE A 178 0.13 -6.47 9.20
N ILE A 179 1.08 -7.11 9.89
CA ILE A 179 2.33 -7.61 9.28
C ILE A 179 2.06 -8.68 8.20
N ARG A 180 1.05 -9.55 8.42
CA ARG A 180 0.65 -10.55 7.42
C ARG A 180 0.00 -9.91 6.22
N SER A 181 -0.91 -8.96 6.44
CA SER A 181 -1.60 -8.28 5.35
C SER A 181 -0.62 -7.52 4.45
N LEU A 182 0.38 -6.83 5.02
CA LEU A 182 1.45 -6.23 4.24
C LEU A 182 2.16 -7.26 3.34
N TYR A 183 2.49 -8.43 3.86
CA TYR A 183 3.12 -9.49 3.07
C TYR A 183 2.18 -10.06 2.00
N LEU A 184 0.94 -10.39 2.36
CA LEU A 184 -0.02 -10.99 1.42
C LEU A 184 -0.35 -10.06 0.26
N HIS A 185 -0.34 -8.75 0.50
CA HIS A 185 -0.57 -7.71 -0.50
C HIS A 185 0.72 -7.11 -1.07
N ARG A 186 1.88 -7.77 -0.90
CA ARG A 186 3.20 -7.29 -1.32
C ARG A 186 3.31 -6.93 -2.80
N ASN A 187 2.51 -7.57 -3.66
CA ASN A 187 2.50 -7.37 -5.11
C ASN A 187 1.40 -6.41 -5.60
N ASP A 188 0.62 -5.82 -4.69
CA ASP A 188 -0.45 -4.86 -4.99
C ASP A 188 0.05 -3.42 -4.73
N PHE A 189 -0.74 -2.56 -4.06
CA PHE A 189 -0.35 -1.20 -3.71
C PHE A 189 0.97 -1.11 -2.93
N VAL A 190 1.36 -2.17 -2.20
CA VAL A 190 2.62 -2.20 -1.45
C VAL A 190 3.83 -2.10 -2.39
N ALA A 191 3.79 -2.78 -3.54
CA ALA A 191 4.83 -2.68 -4.57
C ALA A 191 4.84 -1.31 -5.26
N GLN A 192 3.70 -0.62 -5.30
CA GLN A 192 3.56 0.69 -5.95
C GLN A 192 3.97 1.83 -5.02
N ALA A 193 3.86 1.65 -3.70
CA ALA A 193 4.17 2.66 -2.71
C ALA A 193 5.66 3.04 -2.68
N TYR A 194 6.55 2.09 -2.98
CA TYR A 194 8.01 2.28 -2.97
C TYR A 194 8.71 1.47 -4.07
N PRO A 195 9.84 1.94 -4.61
CA PRO A 195 10.65 1.17 -5.56
C PRO A 195 11.09 -0.21 -5.03
N ASP A 196 11.41 -0.29 -3.72
CA ASP A 196 11.80 -1.52 -3.05
C ASP A 196 10.60 -2.30 -2.48
N GLY A 197 9.37 -1.85 -2.76
CA GLY A 197 8.12 -2.47 -2.31
C GLY A 197 8.07 -2.73 -0.81
N LEU A 198 7.74 -3.97 -0.45
CA LEU A 198 7.59 -4.41 0.95
C LEU A 198 8.89 -4.26 1.77
N ASP A 199 10.07 -4.42 1.15
CA ASP A 199 11.34 -4.30 1.86
C ASP A 199 11.48 -2.90 2.48
N GLN A 200 10.96 -1.85 1.81
CA GLN A 200 10.97 -0.49 2.34
C GLN A 200 10.06 -0.33 3.56
N PHE A 201 8.87 -0.93 3.57
CA PHE A 201 8.00 -0.93 4.76
C PHE A 201 8.69 -1.60 5.94
N TYR A 202 9.34 -2.74 5.72
CA TYR A 202 10.05 -3.43 6.79
C TYR A 202 11.25 -2.66 7.33
N ARG A 203 11.94 -1.86 6.51
CA ARG A 203 13.00 -0.95 7.02
C ARG A 203 12.46 0.15 7.92
N PHE A 204 11.22 0.61 7.72
CA PHE A 204 10.57 1.54 8.66
C PHE A 204 10.08 0.85 9.94
N MET A 205 9.73 -0.43 9.84
CA MET A 205 9.14 -1.19 10.95
C MET A 205 10.20 -1.80 11.88
N TYR A 206 11.28 -2.33 11.33
CA TYR A 206 12.21 -3.21 12.01
C TYR A 206 13.64 -2.67 11.96
N SER A 207 14.34 -2.71 13.09
CA SER A 207 15.72 -2.21 13.18
C SER A 207 16.70 -3.03 12.35
N ALA A 208 16.42 -4.31 12.14
CA ALA A 208 17.19 -5.18 11.25
C ALA A 208 16.63 -5.25 9.81
N GLY A 209 15.72 -4.35 9.45
CA GLY A 209 15.25 -4.18 8.08
C GLY A 209 14.37 -5.32 7.57
N ALA A 210 14.46 -5.57 6.26
CA ALA A 210 13.56 -6.47 5.53
C ALA A 210 13.65 -7.91 6.03
N VAL A 211 14.86 -8.40 6.34
CA VAL A 211 15.09 -9.76 6.84
C VAL A 211 14.31 -10.03 8.13
N GLU A 212 14.33 -9.11 9.09
CA GLU A 212 13.55 -9.24 10.33
C GLU A 212 12.04 -9.23 10.04
N GLY A 213 11.57 -8.37 9.14
CA GLY A 213 10.17 -8.33 8.74
C GLY A 213 9.66 -9.65 8.15
N TYR A 214 10.41 -10.25 7.23
CA TYR A 214 10.06 -11.57 6.69
C TYR A 214 10.09 -12.67 7.76
N CYS A 215 11.07 -12.65 8.67
CA CYS A 215 11.11 -13.59 9.80
C CYS A 215 9.87 -13.48 10.70
N GLU A 216 9.44 -12.26 11.03
CA GLU A 216 8.26 -12.02 11.85
C GLU A 216 6.97 -12.47 11.14
N VAL A 217 6.88 -12.29 9.82
CA VAL A 217 5.75 -12.85 9.04
C VAL A 217 5.75 -14.38 9.04
N ALA A 218 6.90 -15.03 8.82
CA ALA A 218 7.01 -16.48 8.85
C ALA A 218 6.55 -17.05 10.21
N ARG A 219 7.03 -16.45 11.31
CA ARG A 219 6.59 -16.79 12.67
C ARG A 219 5.10 -16.58 12.87
N SER A 220 4.57 -15.50 12.33
CA SER A 220 3.15 -15.19 12.39
C SER A 220 2.31 -16.28 11.72
N PHE A 221 2.71 -16.75 10.53
CA PHE A 221 2.05 -17.88 9.85
C PHE A 221 2.20 -19.20 10.62
N LEU A 222 3.40 -19.54 11.08
CA LEU A 222 3.66 -20.76 11.88
C LEU A 222 2.79 -20.81 13.13
N SER A 223 2.69 -19.69 13.86
CA SER A 223 1.85 -19.57 15.07
C SER A 223 0.36 -19.80 14.81
N SER A 224 -0.08 -19.68 13.55
CA SER A 224 -1.46 -19.86 13.12
C SER A 224 -1.67 -21.13 12.31
N GLY A 225 -0.65 -21.97 12.17
CA GLY A 225 -0.73 -23.26 11.45
C GLY A 225 -0.68 -23.16 9.93
N PHE A 226 -0.23 -22.04 9.36
CA PHE A 226 -0.09 -21.85 7.90
C PHE A 226 1.34 -22.20 7.47
N TRP A 227 1.66 -23.49 7.39
CA TRP A 227 3.04 -23.95 7.18
C TRP A 227 3.55 -23.72 5.74
N GLU A 228 2.69 -23.82 4.73
CA GLU A 228 3.07 -23.63 3.33
C GLU A 228 3.49 -22.17 3.08
N GLU A 229 2.68 -21.23 3.58
CA GLU A 229 2.95 -19.81 3.54
C GLU A 229 4.19 -19.45 4.34
N ALA A 230 4.38 -20.04 5.52
CA ALA A 230 5.59 -19.85 6.30
C ALA A 230 6.85 -20.34 5.55
N ALA A 231 6.79 -21.49 4.89
CA ALA A 231 7.89 -22.01 4.08
C ALA A 231 8.19 -21.13 2.86
N GLU A 232 7.16 -20.55 2.23
CA GLU A 232 7.33 -19.53 1.19
C GLU A 232 8.06 -18.30 1.73
N VAL A 233 7.60 -17.75 2.85
CA VAL A 233 8.21 -16.56 3.46
C VAL A 233 9.67 -16.83 3.85
N LEU A 234 9.99 -18.01 4.37
CA LEU A 234 11.38 -18.37 4.71
C LEU A 234 12.31 -18.38 3.49
N ARG A 235 11.81 -18.70 2.29
CA ARG A 235 12.58 -18.54 1.05
C ARG A 235 12.83 -17.07 0.72
N GLU A 236 11.88 -16.19 1.01
CA GLU A 236 12.05 -14.74 0.87
C GLU A 236 13.06 -14.18 1.88
N VAL A 237 13.14 -14.75 3.10
CA VAL A 237 14.18 -14.36 4.07
C VAL A 237 15.58 -14.57 3.49
N GLU A 238 15.85 -15.73 2.87
CA GLU A 238 17.17 -15.99 2.25
C GLU A 238 17.48 -15.00 1.14
N LYS A 239 16.52 -14.71 0.26
CA LYS A 239 16.68 -13.70 -0.79
C LYS A 239 16.94 -12.31 -0.21
N ALA A 240 16.22 -11.92 0.84
CA ALA A 240 16.43 -10.64 1.51
C ALA A 240 17.82 -10.55 2.13
N ARG A 241 18.33 -11.64 2.73
CA ARG A 241 19.72 -11.69 3.25
C ARG A 241 20.75 -11.49 2.15
N GLU A 242 20.57 -12.14 1.00
CA GLU A 242 21.46 -11.97 -0.15
C GLU A 242 21.45 -10.53 -0.70
N ARG A 243 20.30 -9.85 -0.65
CA ARG A 243 20.19 -8.44 -1.02
C ARG A 243 20.90 -7.54 0.00
N ASP A 244 20.61 -7.72 1.29
CA ASP A 244 21.16 -6.86 2.36
C ASP A 244 22.67 -7.05 2.53
N ALA A 245 23.19 -8.27 2.38
CA ALA A 245 24.64 -8.54 2.40
C ALA A 245 25.43 -7.77 1.32
N ARG A 246 24.76 -7.31 0.26
CA ARG A 246 25.36 -6.47 -0.80
C ARG A 246 25.33 -4.98 -0.48
N VAL A 247 24.48 -4.54 0.45
CA VAL A 247 24.18 -3.13 0.73
C VAL A 247 24.79 -2.67 2.06
N ALA A 248 24.80 -3.51 3.10
CA ALA A 248 25.47 -3.23 4.37
C ALA A 248 25.69 -4.51 5.19
N CYS A 249 26.76 -4.56 5.99
CA CYS A 249 26.95 -5.63 6.96
C CYS A 249 26.12 -5.30 8.22
N PRO A 250 25.10 -6.09 8.60
CA PRO A 250 24.36 -5.85 9.82
C PRO A 250 25.29 -5.90 11.03
N SER A 251 24.94 -5.19 12.12
CA SER A 251 25.70 -5.31 13.36
C SER A 251 25.73 -6.78 13.82
N PRO A 252 26.77 -7.23 14.55
CA PRO A 252 26.85 -8.61 15.02
C PRO A 252 25.63 -9.06 15.84
N GLU A 253 25.03 -8.13 16.60
CA GLU A 253 23.80 -8.38 17.38
C GLU A 253 22.59 -8.63 16.49
N VAL A 254 22.43 -7.85 15.43
CA VAL A 254 21.36 -8.02 14.44
C VAL A 254 21.52 -9.34 13.68
N ALA A 255 22.75 -9.68 13.28
CA ALA A 255 23.05 -10.94 12.60
C ALA A 255 22.74 -12.16 13.48
N LEU A 256 23.13 -12.11 14.76
CA LEU A 256 22.83 -13.17 15.73
C LEU A 256 21.31 -13.34 15.91
N ARG A 257 20.59 -12.22 16.08
CA ARG A 257 19.13 -12.23 16.21
C ARG A 257 18.49 -12.89 14.99
N ILE A 258 18.84 -12.48 13.77
CA ILE A 258 18.31 -13.07 12.52
C ILE A 258 18.54 -14.59 12.47
N GLU A 259 19.74 -15.06 12.83
CA GLU A 259 20.06 -16.49 12.85
C GLU A 259 19.21 -17.26 13.88
N GLU A 260 18.96 -16.68 15.05
CA GLU A 260 18.02 -17.24 16.04
C GLU A 260 16.59 -17.28 15.49
N LEU A 261 16.10 -16.19 14.87
CA LEU A 261 14.77 -16.14 14.26
C LEU A 261 14.58 -17.26 13.23
N LEU A 262 15.57 -17.43 12.34
CA LEU A 262 15.57 -18.44 11.28
C LEU A 262 15.65 -19.86 11.83
N ARG A 263 16.53 -20.09 12.82
CA ARG A 263 16.68 -21.39 13.46
C ARG A 263 15.36 -21.84 14.08
N ASP A 264 14.70 -20.94 14.83
CA ASP A 264 13.43 -21.23 15.47
C ASP A 264 12.32 -21.54 14.45
N ALA A 265 12.20 -20.72 13.41
CA ALA A 265 11.20 -20.91 12.36
C ALA A 265 11.40 -22.25 11.63
N ARG A 266 12.64 -22.63 11.31
CA ARG A 266 12.97 -23.91 10.67
C ARG A 266 12.71 -25.12 11.58
N ILE A 267 12.87 -24.97 12.91
CA ILE A 267 12.53 -26.02 13.86
C ILE A 267 11.01 -26.21 13.94
N GLN A 268 10.26 -25.11 14.00
CA GLN A 268 8.80 -25.15 14.02
C GLN A 268 8.22 -25.75 12.74
N LEU A 269 8.75 -25.35 11.57
CA LEU A 269 8.32 -25.90 10.28
C LEU A 269 8.51 -27.43 10.23
N ARG A 270 9.68 -27.95 10.60
CA ARG A 270 9.94 -29.40 10.63
C ARG A 270 9.01 -30.16 11.57
N ARG A 271 8.73 -29.61 12.75
CA ARG A 271 7.78 -30.23 13.69
C ARG A 271 6.38 -30.30 13.10
N LEU A 272 5.96 -29.28 12.37
CA LEU A 272 4.64 -29.26 11.72
C LEU A 272 4.57 -30.21 10.53
N GLU A 273 5.63 -30.31 9.72
CA GLU A 273 5.74 -31.29 8.63
C GLU A 273 5.64 -32.74 9.15
N GLU A 274 6.32 -33.03 10.27
CA GLU A 274 6.26 -34.33 10.95
C GLU A 274 4.84 -34.65 11.47
N VAL A 275 4.15 -33.66 12.04
CA VAL A 275 2.77 -33.82 12.54
C VAL A 275 1.75 -33.94 11.41
N ALA A 276 1.97 -33.23 10.30
CA ALA A 276 1.09 -33.26 9.13
C ALA A 276 1.23 -34.54 8.28
N GLY A 277 2.18 -35.43 8.60
CA GLY A 277 2.42 -36.66 7.86
C GLY A 277 2.95 -36.43 6.45
N VAL A 278 3.48 -35.22 6.16
CA VAL A 278 4.07 -34.88 4.87
C VAL A 278 5.48 -35.47 4.84
N GLY A 279 5.58 -36.72 4.41
CA GLY A 279 6.86 -37.38 4.17
C GLY A 279 7.70 -36.54 3.20
N ARG A 280 9.01 -36.44 3.49
CA ARG A 280 9.99 -35.71 2.66
C ARG A 280 9.75 -35.98 1.16
N PRO A 281 9.73 -34.95 0.31
CA PRO A 281 9.83 -35.17 -1.13
C PRO A 281 11.27 -35.59 -1.45
N GLY A 282 11.55 -36.89 -1.39
CA GLY A 282 12.86 -37.41 -1.76
C GLY A 282 13.30 -38.63 -0.97
N GLU A 283 12.61 -39.75 -1.15
CA GLU A 283 13.20 -41.10 -1.10
C GLU A 283 12.20 -42.07 -1.72
N GLY A 284 11.92 -41.85 -3.02
CA GLY A 284 11.19 -42.79 -3.85
C GLY A 284 12.05 -44.03 -4.12
N ASP A 285 11.93 -44.99 -3.23
CA ASP A 285 11.83 -46.42 -3.50
C ASP A 285 12.55 -46.96 -4.76
N LEU A 286 13.87 -47.08 -4.66
CA LEU A 286 14.69 -47.94 -5.53
C LEU A 286 14.79 -49.35 -4.94
N ARG A 287 13.67 -50.03 -4.63
CA ARG A 287 13.67 -51.49 -4.40
C ARG A 287 12.39 -52.15 -4.93
N ARG A 288 12.28 -52.28 -6.26
CA ARG A 288 11.60 -53.44 -6.85
C ARG A 288 12.61 -54.59 -6.99
N PRO A 289 12.38 -55.77 -6.37
CA PRO A 289 13.14 -56.97 -6.71
C PRO A 289 12.74 -57.46 -8.11
N LEU A 290 13.74 -57.58 -8.98
CA LEU A 290 13.70 -58.40 -10.20
C LEU A 290 13.70 -59.88 -9.81
N LEU A 291 12.56 -60.55 -9.93
CA LEU A 291 12.41 -62.02 -9.98
C LEU A 291 11.14 -62.30 -10.81
N GLY A 292 11.12 -63.05 -11.90
CA GLY A 292 12.14 -63.76 -12.67
C GLY A 292 11.51 -64.12 -14.02
N ALA A 293 12.31 -64.07 -15.08
CA ALA A 293 11.99 -64.69 -16.35
C ALA A 293 12.50 -66.14 -16.31
N GLU A 294 11.73 -67.04 -16.95
CA GLU A 294 12.06 -68.35 -17.55
C GLU A 294 10.96 -69.38 -17.21
N GLN A 295 10.45 -70.22 -18.10
CA GLN A 295 10.51 -70.34 -19.56
C GLN A 295 9.52 -71.47 -19.95
N SER A 296 9.13 -71.46 -21.22
CA SER A 296 8.79 -72.65 -22.05
C SER A 296 7.41 -73.32 -22.00
N SER A 297 6.67 -73.06 -23.10
CA SER A 297 6.20 -74.03 -24.12
C SER A 297 5.35 -75.24 -23.71
N LYS A 298 4.17 -75.33 -24.37
CA LYS A 298 3.68 -76.41 -25.26
C LYS A 298 2.15 -76.24 -25.34
N GLY A 299 1.57 -76.00 -26.52
CA GLY A 299 1.06 -77.03 -27.45
C GLY A 299 -0.33 -77.51 -26.96
N GLY A 300 -1.42 -77.53 -27.71
CA GLY A 300 -1.73 -77.28 -29.11
C GLY A 300 -3.22 -77.54 -29.32
N VAL A 301 -3.65 -77.32 -30.57
CA VAL A 301 -4.98 -77.58 -31.19
C VAL A 301 -6.11 -76.64 -30.75
#